data_AF-A0A453JU46-F1
#
_entry.id   AF-A0A453JU46-F1
#
_cell.length_a   1.000
_cell.length_b   1.000
_cell.length_c   1.000
_cell.angle_alpha   90.00
_cell.angle_beta   90.00
_cell.angle_gamma   90.00
#
_symmetry.space_group_name_H-M   'P 1'
#
loop_
_entity.id
_entity.type
_entity.pdbx_description
1 polymer ?
#
loop_
_entity_poly.entity_id
_entity_poly.type
_entity_poly.pdbx_seq_one_letter_code
_entity_poly.pdbx_strand_id
1 'polypeptide(L)'
;MKLKQQLDEFIEERQSWIDEINQRQSELGAARITVEQLRQKEHFMVAEVDLLKAENANYKTIIFNLEDEVKKLTRQQNLQLRINHHAKTKEENILLKKQNEELSAKLQQLGAIVTRTKEKLARYMVSDGKDPHEQIEEEELLRKKLEESEQDRSKLAENLSSLCTSVLKVAGVRNHESETSLLKAMEALNQLQSCISSLESEVEDLRIKCKLLREKARLNSLRSDSSSMSSGANESSRSPSVCRSPSISSFR
;
A
#
# COMPACT_ATOMS: atom_id res chain seq x y z
N MET A 1 17.15 117.91 63.25
CA MET A 1 17.19 116.98 62.09
C MET A 1 16.98 115.51 62.50
N LYS A 2 17.65 114.97 63.54
CA LYS A 2 17.56 113.53 63.90
C LYS A 2 16.15 112.97 64.20
N LEU A 3 15.31 113.72 64.93
CA LEU A 3 13.95 113.27 65.28
C LEU A 3 13.04 113.07 64.06
N LYS A 4 13.21 113.87 63.00
CA LYS A 4 12.42 113.75 61.78
C LYS A 4 12.76 112.47 61.02
N GLN A 5 14.05 112.17 60.91
CA GLN A 5 14.53 110.94 60.26
C GLN A 5 14.03 109.68 60.97
N GLN A 6 14.05 109.66 62.30
CA GLN A 6 13.51 108.53 63.08
C GLN A 6 11.99 108.39 62.91
N LEU A 7 11.26 109.50 62.78
CA LEU A 7 9.82 109.46 62.50
C LEU A 7 9.54 108.90 61.09
N ASP A 8 10.32 109.31 60.09
CA ASP A 8 10.19 108.81 58.72
C ASP A 8 10.49 107.30 58.65
N GLU A 9 11.54 106.83 59.34
CA GLU A 9 11.87 105.40 59.49
C GLU A 9 10.70 104.60 60.12
N PHE A 10 10.11 105.09 61.21
CA PHE A 10 8.95 104.43 61.82
C PHE A 10 7.71 104.44 60.92
N ILE A 11 7.52 105.47 60.09
CA ILE A 11 6.42 105.52 59.13
C ILE A 11 6.62 104.47 58.03
N GLU A 12 7.85 104.32 57.53
CA GLU A 12 8.20 103.31 56.52
C GLU A 12 8.05 101.89 57.05
N GLU A 13 8.58 101.59 58.24
CA GLU A 13 8.43 100.28 58.89
C GLU A 13 6.95 99.93 59.10
N ARG A 14 6.16 100.88 59.60
CA ARG A 14 4.72 100.71 59.76
C ARG A 14 4.04 100.41 58.42
N GLN A 15 4.41 101.11 57.36
CA GLN A 15 3.84 100.88 56.03
C GLN A 15 4.22 99.50 55.49
N SER A 16 5.48 99.10 55.65
CA SER A 16 5.97 97.77 55.27
C SER A 16 5.22 96.65 56.00
N TRP A 17 4.96 96.79 57.30
CA TRP A 17 4.16 95.82 58.05
C TRP A 17 2.71 95.76 57.61
N ILE A 18 2.09 96.91 57.28
CA ILE A 18 0.73 96.95 56.73
C ILE A 18 0.69 96.21 55.39
N ASP A 19 1.68 96.43 54.51
CA ASP A 19 1.75 95.78 53.22
C ASP A 19 1.98 94.26 53.34
N GLU A 20 2.86 93.81 54.25
CA GLU A 20 3.05 92.37 54.52
C GLU A 20 1.77 91.74 55.09
N ILE A 21 1.07 92.41 56.02
CA ILE A 21 -0.21 91.94 56.55
C ILE A 21 -1.23 91.80 55.42
N ASN A 22 -1.36 92.79 54.55
CA ASN A 22 -2.28 92.75 53.41
C ASN A 22 -1.93 91.62 52.43
N GLN A 23 -0.64 91.43 52.14
CA GLN A 23 -0.17 90.34 51.30
C GLN A 23 -0.51 88.97 51.91
N ARG A 24 -0.19 88.76 53.19
CA ARG A 24 -0.51 87.51 53.91
C ARG A 24 -2.01 87.24 53.96
N GLN A 25 -2.83 88.28 54.14
CA GLN A 25 -4.29 88.15 54.12
C GLN A 25 -4.80 87.74 52.73
N SER A 26 -4.24 88.32 51.66
CA SER A 26 -4.56 87.93 50.29
C SER A 26 -4.18 86.47 50.00
N GLU A 27 -2.96 86.07 50.36
CA GLU A 27 -2.46 84.69 50.22
C GLU A 27 -3.32 83.70 51.02
N LEU A 28 -3.69 84.04 52.25
CA LEU A 28 -4.56 83.21 53.08
C LEU A 28 -5.98 83.10 52.50
N GLY A 29 -6.50 84.16 51.89
CA GLY A 29 -7.75 84.15 51.15
C GLY A 29 -7.71 83.20 49.94
N ALA A 30 -6.67 83.30 49.12
CA ALA A 30 -6.44 82.42 47.97
C ALA A 30 -6.31 80.95 48.41
N ALA A 31 -5.52 80.68 49.45
CA ALA A 31 -5.34 79.32 49.97
C ALA A 31 -6.66 78.71 50.47
N ARG A 32 -7.52 79.49 51.13
CA ARG A 32 -8.85 79.02 51.57
C ARG A 32 -9.74 78.63 50.40
N ILE A 33 -9.75 79.43 49.32
CA ILE A 33 -10.53 79.14 48.11
C ILE A 33 -10.03 77.83 47.47
N THR A 34 -8.71 77.67 47.32
CA THR A 34 -8.13 76.46 46.72
C THR A 34 -8.44 75.22 47.56
N VAL A 35 -8.35 75.29 48.89
CA VAL A 35 -8.72 74.17 49.77
C VAL A 35 -10.19 73.78 49.58
N GLU A 36 -11.09 74.76 49.49
CA GLU A 36 -12.51 74.47 49.31
C GLU A 36 -12.81 73.87 47.92
N GLN A 37 -12.15 74.35 46.86
CA GLN A 37 -12.24 73.74 45.53
C GLN A 37 -11.74 72.30 45.51
N LEU A 38 -10.63 72.01 46.20
CA LEU A 38 -10.10 70.65 46.32
C LEU A 38 -11.05 69.74 47.09
N ARG A 39 -11.66 70.22 48.18
CA ARG A 39 -12.68 69.47 48.93
C ARG A 39 -13.89 69.12 48.07
N GLN A 40 -14.40 70.08 47.30
CA GLN A 40 -15.51 69.82 46.39
C GLN A 40 -15.15 68.75 45.36
N LYS A 41 -13.95 68.84 44.76
CA LYS A 41 -13.47 67.83 43.82
C LYS A 41 -13.33 66.45 44.48
N GLU A 42 -12.80 66.39 45.71
CA GLU A 42 -12.68 65.14 46.47
C GLU A 42 -14.06 64.50 46.70
N HIS A 43 -15.06 65.28 47.11
CA HIS A 43 -16.43 64.79 47.27
C HIS A 43 -17.01 64.20 45.98
N PHE A 44 -16.80 64.85 44.83
CA PHE A 44 -17.23 64.32 43.52
C PHE A 44 -16.53 63.01 43.18
N MET A 45 -15.21 62.92 43.38
CA MET A 45 -14.45 61.70 43.10
C MET A 45 -14.89 60.54 44.00
N VAL A 46 -15.15 60.79 45.28
CA VAL A 46 -15.66 59.76 46.20
C VAL A 46 -17.03 59.23 45.75
N ALA A 47 -17.94 60.12 45.36
CA ALA A 47 -19.26 59.73 44.86
C ALA A 47 -19.17 58.89 43.57
N GLU A 48 -18.28 59.27 42.65
CA GLU A 48 -18.04 58.51 41.41
C GLU A 48 -17.46 57.13 41.70
N VAL A 49 -16.50 57.03 42.62
CA VAL A 49 -15.93 55.75 43.04
C VAL A 49 -16.99 54.83 43.65
N ASP A 50 -17.89 55.36 44.49
CA ASP A 50 -18.92 54.55 45.11
C ASP A 50 -20.01 54.11 44.12
N LEU A 51 -20.34 54.95 43.13
CA LEU A 51 -21.19 54.56 42.01
C LEU A 51 -20.56 53.41 41.21
N LEU A 52 -19.28 53.54 40.83
CA LEU A 52 -18.56 52.51 40.07
C LEU A 52 -18.45 51.19 40.87
N LYS A 53 -18.28 51.25 42.19
CA LYS A 53 -18.31 50.03 43.04
C LYS A 53 -19.67 49.36 43.01
N ALA A 54 -20.76 50.12 43.09
CA ALA A 54 -22.12 49.58 43.04
C ALA A 54 -22.42 48.93 41.68
N GLU A 55 -22.05 49.59 40.58
CA GLU A 55 -22.18 49.03 39.22
C GLU A 55 -21.34 47.76 39.05
N ASN A 56 -20.10 47.75 39.53
CA ASN A 56 -19.23 46.58 39.46
C ASN A 56 -19.80 45.38 40.25
N ALA A 57 -20.36 45.63 41.44
CA ALA A 57 -21.05 44.60 42.21
C ALA A 57 -22.28 44.04 41.47
N ASN A 58 -23.04 44.90 40.79
CA ASN A 58 -24.16 44.49 39.96
C ASN A 58 -23.70 43.62 38.77
N TYR A 59 -22.70 44.07 38.01
CA TYR A 59 -22.15 43.30 36.89
C TYR A 59 -21.61 41.94 37.31
N LYS A 60 -20.91 41.85 38.45
CA LYS A 60 -20.47 40.57 39.02
C LYS A 60 -21.63 39.61 39.28
N THR A 61 -22.74 40.14 39.81
CA THR A 61 -23.95 39.35 40.06
C THR A 61 -24.57 38.85 38.76
N ILE A 62 -24.67 39.72 37.75
CA ILE A 62 -25.18 39.35 36.42
C ILE A 62 -24.30 38.26 35.79
N ILE A 63 -22.97 38.44 35.81
CA ILE A 63 -22.02 37.46 35.28
C ILE A 63 -22.19 36.11 35.97
N PHE A 64 -22.26 36.09 37.31
CA PHE A 64 -22.46 34.87 38.07
C PHE A 64 -23.75 34.13 37.69
N ASN A 65 -24.86 34.86 37.54
CA ASN A 65 -26.15 34.28 37.15
C ASN A 65 -26.10 33.71 35.72
N LEU A 66 -25.49 34.44 34.79
CA LEU A 66 -25.34 33.98 33.40
C LEU A 66 -24.44 32.74 33.32
N GLU A 67 -23.35 32.69 34.08
CA GLU A 67 -22.50 31.50 34.15
C GLU A 67 -23.24 30.27 34.68
N ASP A 68 -24.10 30.43 35.69
CA ASP A 68 -24.93 29.34 36.22
C ASP A 68 -25.99 28.88 35.20
N GLU A 69 -26.63 29.82 34.50
CA GLU A 69 -27.60 29.51 33.45
C GLU A 69 -26.94 28.75 32.29
N VAL A 70 -25.76 29.19 31.83
CA VAL A 70 -24.99 28.48 30.80
C VAL A 70 -24.65 27.06 31.25
N LYS A 71 -24.23 26.86 32.51
CA LYS A 71 -23.95 25.52 33.05
C LYS A 71 -25.20 24.64 33.07
N LYS A 72 -26.36 25.18 33.47
CA LYS A 72 -27.64 24.46 33.49
C LYS A 72 -28.08 24.06 32.08
N LEU A 73 -28.09 25.01 31.14
CA LEU A 73 -28.46 24.77 29.75
C LEU A 73 -27.54 23.74 29.08
N THR A 74 -26.23 23.84 29.31
CA THR A 74 -25.25 22.87 28.78
C THR A 74 -25.50 21.46 29.30
N ARG A 75 -25.81 21.30 30.59
CA ARG A 75 -26.16 20.00 31.18
C ARG A 75 -27.45 19.43 30.57
N GLN A 76 -28.47 20.27 30.40
CA GLN A 76 -29.75 19.88 29.80
C GLN A 76 -29.57 19.44 28.34
N GLN A 77 -28.82 20.20 27.54
CA GLN A 77 -28.55 19.86 26.15
C GLN A 77 -27.79 18.53 26.02
N ASN A 78 -26.78 18.31 26.86
CA ASN A 78 -26.04 17.04 26.87
C ASN A 78 -26.93 15.84 27.23
N LEU A 79 -27.82 16.00 28.21
CA LEU A 79 -28.78 14.97 28.56
C LEU A 79 -29.73 14.68 27.39
N GLN A 80 -30.25 15.72 26.73
CA GLN A 80 -31.15 15.56 25.59
C GLN A 80 -30.47 14.84 24.42
N LEU A 81 -29.21 15.19 24.11
CA LEU A 81 -28.42 14.52 23.09
C LEU A 81 -28.26 13.03 23.39
N ARG A 82 -27.92 12.68 24.65
CA ARG A 82 -27.81 11.29 25.09
C ARG A 82 -29.14 10.53 24.98
N ILE A 83 -30.24 11.15 25.39
CA ILE A 83 -31.58 10.54 25.29
C ILE A 83 -31.92 10.26 23.82
N ASN A 84 -31.73 11.25 22.95
CA ASN A 84 -31.99 11.10 21.52
C ASN A 84 -31.12 10.01 20.88
N HIS A 85 -29.83 9.98 21.21
CA HIS A 85 -28.92 8.94 20.74
C HIS A 85 -29.37 7.55 21.20
N HIS A 86 -29.69 7.39 22.48
CA HIS A 86 -30.17 6.12 23.02
C HIS A 86 -31.48 5.67 22.38
N ALA A 87 -32.43 6.58 22.13
CA ALA A 87 -33.67 6.29 21.44
C ALA A 87 -33.41 5.77 20.02
N LYS A 88 -32.54 6.44 19.25
CA LYS A 88 -32.15 6.03 17.90
C LYS A 88 -31.50 4.64 17.89
N THR A 89 -30.53 4.39 18.77
CA THR A 89 -29.88 3.07 18.88
C THR A 89 -30.88 1.98 19.25
N LYS A 90 -31.84 2.27 20.13
CA LYS A 90 -32.89 1.30 20.51
C LYS A 90 -33.81 0.98 19.34
N GLU A 91 -34.19 1.97 18.55
CA GLU A 91 -34.99 1.79 17.34
C GLU A 91 -34.26 0.94 16.29
N GLU A 92 -32.99 1.25 16.00
CA GLU A 92 -32.14 0.45 15.12
C GLU A 92 -31.98 -0.99 15.62
N ASN A 93 -31.82 -1.18 16.93
CA ASN A 93 -31.70 -2.52 17.52
C ASN A 93 -32.99 -3.34 17.35
N ILE A 94 -34.17 -2.71 17.53
CA ILE A 94 -35.47 -3.36 17.30
C ILE A 94 -35.59 -3.79 15.82
N LEU A 95 -35.20 -2.92 14.89
CA LEU A 95 -35.24 -3.23 13.46
C LEU A 95 -34.32 -4.40 13.11
N LEU A 96 -33.08 -4.37 13.58
CA LEU A 96 -32.11 -5.45 13.37
C LEU A 96 -32.58 -6.77 13.97
N LYS A 97 -33.18 -6.73 15.17
CA LYS A 97 -33.75 -7.92 15.80
C LYS A 97 -34.86 -8.52 14.94
N LYS A 98 -35.78 -7.70 14.43
CA LYS A 98 -36.85 -8.14 13.52
C LYS A 98 -36.29 -8.76 12.25
N GLN A 99 -35.28 -8.14 11.63
CA GLN A 99 -34.62 -8.69 10.44
C GLN A 99 -33.94 -10.02 10.72
N ASN A 100 -33.28 -10.15 11.87
CA ASN A 100 -32.62 -11.38 12.27
C ASN A 100 -33.61 -12.51 12.55
N GLU A 101 -34.75 -12.21 13.17
CA GLU A 101 -35.87 -13.14 13.37
C GLU A 101 -36.43 -13.62 12.01
N GLU A 102 -36.63 -12.71 11.06
CA GLU A 102 -37.11 -13.05 9.71
C GLU A 102 -36.12 -13.94 8.96
N LEU A 103 -34.82 -13.61 9.00
CA LEU A 103 -33.76 -14.42 8.39
C LEU A 103 -33.66 -15.79 9.05
N SER A 104 -33.77 -15.86 10.37
CA SER A 104 -33.77 -17.12 11.11
C SER A 104 -34.97 -18.00 10.73
N ALA A 105 -36.16 -17.41 10.58
CA ALA A 105 -37.35 -18.13 10.12
C ALA A 105 -37.18 -18.66 8.68
N LYS A 106 -36.63 -17.84 7.77
CA LYS A 106 -36.31 -18.25 6.39
C LYS A 106 -35.28 -19.40 6.37
N LEU A 107 -34.25 -19.34 7.20
CA LEU A 107 -33.25 -20.38 7.33
C LEU A 107 -33.88 -21.71 7.78
N GLN A 108 -34.74 -21.67 8.80
CA GLN A 108 -35.45 -22.85 9.29
C GLN A 108 -36.39 -23.43 8.21
N GLN A 109 -37.12 -22.58 7.49
CA GLN A 109 -37.98 -23.01 6.40
C GLN A 109 -37.20 -23.69 5.27
N LEU A 110 -36.08 -23.08 4.84
CA LEU A 110 -35.20 -23.67 3.83
C LEU A 110 -34.59 -24.99 4.31
N GLY A 111 -34.15 -25.06 5.57
CA GLY A 111 -33.66 -26.29 6.19
C GLY A 111 -34.72 -27.42 6.18
N ALA A 112 -35.98 -27.10 6.48
CA ALA A 112 -37.09 -28.05 6.40
C ALA A 112 -37.39 -28.50 4.96
N ILE A 113 -37.23 -27.62 3.97
CA ILE A 113 -37.37 -27.98 2.56
C ILE A 113 -36.23 -28.91 2.13
N VAL A 114 -34.98 -28.58 2.47
CA VAL A 114 -33.80 -29.38 2.13
C VAL A 114 -33.85 -30.77 2.74
N THR A 115 -34.25 -30.88 4.01
CA THR A 115 -34.43 -32.20 4.66
C THR A 115 -35.50 -33.02 3.95
N ARG A 116 -36.67 -32.45 3.66
CA ARG A 116 -37.72 -33.14 2.90
C ARG A 116 -37.29 -33.55 1.49
N THR A 117 -36.54 -32.71 0.78
CA THR A 117 -36.06 -33.06 -0.57
C THR A 117 -35.01 -34.16 -0.51
N LYS A 118 -34.09 -34.12 0.46
CA LYS A 118 -33.14 -35.21 0.72
C LYS A 118 -33.85 -36.53 1.03
N GLU A 119 -34.86 -36.52 1.89
CA GLU A 119 -35.67 -37.71 2.20
C GLU A 119 -36.44 -38.27 1.00
N LYS A 120 -37.00 -37.39 0.15
CA LYS A 120 -37.66 -37.82 -1.09
C LYS A 120 -36.65 -38.43 -2.05
N LEU A 121 -35.50 -37.79 -2.24
CA LEU A 121 -34.43 -38.27 -3.11
C LEU A 121 -33.95 -39.65 -2.64
N ALA A 122 -33.67 -39.82 -1.35
CA ALA A 122 -33.29 -41.12 -0.79
C ALA A 122 -34.35 -42.21 -1.06
N ARG A 123 -35.65 -41.90 -0.89
CA ARG A 123 -36.74 -42.84 -1.23
C ARG A 123 -36.78 -43.19 -2.72
N TYR A 124 -36.59 -42.21 -3.61
CA TYR A 124 -36.54 -42.45 -5.05
C TYR A 124 -35.36 -43.35 -5.42
N MET A 125 -34.18 -43.11 -4.84
CA MET A 125 -32.99 -43.93 -5.07
C MET A 125 -33.20 -45.38 -4.64
N VAL A 126 -33.72 -45.59 -3.43
CA VAL A 126 -34.07 -46.93 -2.93
C VAL A 126 -35.09 -47.61 -3.85
N SER A 127 -36.09 -46.89 -4.37
CA SER A 127 -37.05 -47.45 -5.33
C SER A 127 -36.47 -47.75 -6.71
N ASP A 128 -35.39 -47.06 -7.10
CA ASP A 128 -34.61 -47.30 -8.34
C ASP A 128 -33.59 -48.44 -8.16
N GLY A 129 -33.59 -49.10 -7.00
CA GLY A 129 -32.68 -50.21 -6.67
C GLY A 129 -31.26 -49.77 -6.32
N LYS A 130 -31.03 -48.47 -6.09
CA LYS A 130 -29.74 -47.90 -5.72
C LYS A 130 -29.70 -47.62 -4.22
N ASP A 131 -28.67 -48.12 -3.54
CA ASP A 131 -28.47 -47.78 -2.13
C ASP A 131 -27.86 -46.37 -1.98
N PRO A 132 -28.49 -45.47 -1.19
CA PRO A 132 -27.94 -44.14 -0.95
C PRO A 132 -26.56 -44.11 -0.29
N HIS A 133 -26.18 -45.13 0.48
CA HIS A 133 -24.84 -45.19 1.09
C HIS A 133 -23.78 -45.67 0.09
N GLU A 134 -24.08 -46.69 -0.72
CA GLU A 134 -23.18 -47.16 -1.79
C GLU A 134 -22.81 -46.02 -2.76
N GLN A 135 -23.75 -45.15 -3.14
CA GLN A 135 -23.45 -44.05 -4.06
C GLN A 135 -22.61 -42.92 -3.43
N ILE A 136 -22.79 -42.63 -2.13
CA ILE A 136 -21.95 -41.65 -1.41
C ILE A 136 -20.53 -42.19 -1.27
N GLU A 137 -20.38 -43.47 -0.93
CA GLU A 137 -19.08 -44.13 -0.87
C GLU A 137 -18.41 -44.20 -2.24
N GLU A 138 -19.17 -44.47 -3.31
CA GLU A 138 -18.67 -44.45 -4.68
C GLU A 138 -18.23 -43.03 -5.11
N GLU A 139 -18.99 -41.98 -4.76
CA GLU A 139 -18.60 -40.59 -5.03
C GLU A 139 -17.31 -40.21 -4.30
N GLU A 140 -17.19 -40.53 -3.01
CA GLU A 140 -15.98 -40.28 -2.23
C GLU A 140 -14.77 -41.04 -2.79
N LEU A 141 -14.96 -42.30 -3.19
CA LEU A 141 -13.91 -43.11 -3.79
C LEU A 141 -13.49 -42.58 -5.17
N LEU A 142 -14.43 -42.09 -5.98
CA LEU A 142 -14.15 -41.43 -7.26
C LEU A 142 -13.42 -40.10 -7.06
N ARG A 143 -13.80 -39.30 -6.06
CA ARG A 143 -13.08 -38.06 -5.69
C ARG A 143 -11.64 -38.35 -5.32
N LYS A 144 -11.41 -39.37 -4.50
CA LYS A 144 -10.06 -39.79 -4.12
C LYS A 144 -9.24 -40.27 -5.31
N LYS A 145 -9.81 -41.10 -6.19
CA LYS A 145 -9.15 -41.53 -7.44
C LYS A 145 -8.84 -40.37 -8.37
N LEU A 146 -9.72 -39.37 -8.44
CA LEU A 146 -9.50 -38.17 -9.23
C LEU A 146 -8.32 -37.37 -8.68
N GLU A 147 -8.25 -37.16 -7.38
CA GLU A 147 -7.14 -36.46 -6.72
C GLU A 147 -5.80 -37.19 -6.91
N GLU A 148 -5.78 -38.52 -6.75
CA GLU A 148 -4.59 -39.35 -7.03
C GLU A 148 -4.13 -39.21 -8.50
N SER A 149 -5.08 -39.26 -9.45
CA SER A 149 -4.80 -39.10 -10.88
C SER A 149 -4.29 -37.69 -11.22
N GLU A 150 -4.87 -36.64 -10.63
CA GLU A 150 -4.41 -35.27 -10.80
C GLU A 150 -3.00 -35.06 -10.25
N GLN A 151 -2.68 -35.70 -9.13
CA GLN A 151 -1.35 -35.68 -8.54
C GLN A 151 -0.33 -36.40 -9.43
N ASP A 152 -0.67 -37.57 -9.97
CA ASP A 152 0.20 -38.31 -10.87
C ASP A 152 0.40 -37.60 -12.22
N ARG A 153 -0.66 -36.98 -12.76
CA ARG A 153 -0.57 -36.10 -13.93
C ARG A 153 0.38 -34.92 -13.66
N SER A 154 0.31 -34.33 -12.47
CA SER A 154 1.19 -33.23 -12.08
C SER A 154 2.65 -33.67 -11.97
N LYS A 155 2.93 -34.81 -11.33
CA LYS A 155 4.28 -35.40 -11.28
C LYS A 155 4.82 -35.71 -12.68
N LEU A 156 3.99 -36.25 -13.58
CA LEU A 156 4.38 -36.52 -14.97
C LEU A 156 4.73 -35.24 -15.71
N ALA A 157 3.96 -34.16 -15.52
CA ALA A 157 4.25 -32.86 -16.11
C ALA A 157 5.57 -32.27 -15.60
N GLU A 158 5.84 -32.36 -14.29
CA GLU A 158 7.11 -31.95 -13.68
C GLU A 158 8.29 -32.76 -14.24
N ASN A 159 8.17 -34.09 -14.29
CA ASN A 159 9.19 -34.96 -14.86
C ASN A 159 9.47 -34.59 -16.32
N LEU A 160 8.43 -34.37 -17.12
CA LEU A 160 8.57 -33.96 -18.52
C LEU A 160 9.27 -32.60 -18.65
N SER A 161 8.90 -31.62 -17.81
CA SER A 161 9.56 -30.30 -17.78
C SER A 161 11.04 -30.43 -17.42
N SER A 162 11.37 -31.25 -16.41
CA SER A 162 12.76 -31.49 -16.00
C SER A 162 13.59 -32.15 -17.10
N LEU A 163 13.00 -33.06 -17.87
CA LEU A 163 13.62 -33.71 -19.01
C LEU A 163 13.85 -32.72 -20.15
N CYS A 164 12.83 -31.94 -20.52
CA CYS A 164 12.94 -30.87 -21.52
C CYS A 164 14.06 -29.89 -21.16
N THR A 165 14.14 -29.50 -19.89
CA THR A 165 15.21 -28.62 -19.37
C THR A 165 16.59 -29.27 -19.51
N SER A 166 16.71 -30.55 -19.16
CA SER A 166 17.96 -31.31 -19.30
C SER A 166 18.43 -31.40 -20.76
N VAL A 167 17.52 -31.70 -21.69
CA VAL A 167 17.82 -31.76 -23.13
C VAL A 167 18.29 -30.41 -23.66
N LEU A 168 17.57 -29.33 -23.35
CA LEU A 168 17.96 -27.98 -23.76
C LEU A 168 19.33 -27.56 -23.18
N LYS A 169 19.63 -27.97 -21.94
CA LYS A 169 20.92 -27.74 -21.29
C LYS A 169 22.06 -28.46 -22.03
N VAL A 170 21.87 -29.73 -22.40
CA VAL A 170 22.87 -30.51 -23.17
C VAL A 170 23.06 -29.92 -24.57
N ALA A 171 21.99 -29.43 -25.20
CA ALA A 171 22.05 -28.76 -26.50
C ALA A 171 22.71 -27.37 -26.46
N GLY A 172 23.09 -26.86 -25.27
CA GLY A 172 23.74 -25.56 -25.12
C GLY A 172 22.79 -24.36 -25.27
N VAL A 173 21.47 -24.57 -25.25
CA VAL A 173 20.47 -23.51 -25.36
C VAL A 173 20.39 -22.74 -24.04
N ARG A 174 21.06 -21.59 -23.95
CA ARG A 174 21.12 -20.75 -22.75
C ARG A 174 20.07 -19.63 -22.82
N ASN A 175 18.80 -19.95 -22.61
CA ASN A 175 17.73 -18.93 -22.50
C ASN A 175 17.12 -18.96 -21.09
N HIS A 176 17.16 -17.82 -20.39
CA HIS A 176 16.73 -17.67 -19.00
C HIS A 176 15.26 -17.27 -18.80
N GLU A 177 14.47 -17.01 -19.84
CA GLU A 177 13.16 -16.34 -19.67
C GLU A 177 12.03 -16.81 -20.61
N SER A 178 12.14 -17.95 -21.29
CA SER A 178 11.04 -18.47 -22.11
C SER A 178 10.61 -19.84 -21.62
N GLU A 179 9.31 -19.99 -21.37
CA GLU A 179 8.64 -21.26 -21.08
C GLU A 179 9.30 -22.41 -21.86
N THR A 180 9.81 -23.39 -21.11
CA THR A 180 10.41 -24.62 -21.63
C THR A 180 9.35 -25.41 -22.40
N SER A 181 9.18 -25.10 -23.69
CA SER A 181 8.21 -25.82 -24.52
C SER A 181 8.79 -27.16 -24.96
N LEU A 182 7.97 -28.21 -24.83
CA LEU A 182 8.30 -29.58 -25.27
C LEU A 182 8.84 -29.61 -26.71
N LEU A 183 8.26 -28.78 -27.58
CA LEU A 183 8.66 -28.65 -28.98
C LEU A 183 10.11 -28.18 -29.14
N LYS A 184 10.54 -27.16 -28.37
CA LYS A 184 11.93 -26.67 -28.42
C LYS A 184 12.92 -27.73 -27.96
N ALA A 185 12.57 -28.50 -26.92
CA ALA A 185 13.41 -29.60 -26.46
C ALA A 185 13.50 -30.72 -27.50
N MET A 186 12.41 -31.07 -28.17
CA MET A 186 12.41 -32.05 -29.26
C MET A 186 13.25 -31.60 -30.45
N GLU A 187 13.14 -30.35 -30.88
CA GLU A 187 13.95 -29.78 -31.97
C GLU A 187 15.44 -29.81 -31.63
N ALA A 188 15.81 -29.39 -30.41
CA ALA A 188 17.18 -29.43 -29.93
C ALA A 188 17.74 -30.87 -29.86
N LEU A 189 16.91 -31.84 -29.45
CA LEU A 189 17.28 -33.25 -29.42
C LEU A 189 17.58 -33.78 -30.83
N ASN A 190 16.72 -33.46 -31.81
CA ASN A 190 16.92 -33.86 -33.21
C ASN A 190 18.21 -33.25 -33.79
N GLN A 191 18.49 -31.98 -33.47
CA GLN A 191 19.73 -31.31 -33.88
C GLN A 191 20.97 -31.95 -33.25
N LEU A 192 20.93 -32.27 -31.96
CA LEU A 192 22.00 -33.02 -31.28
C LEU A 192 22.24 -34.37 -31.95
N GLN A 193 21.18 -35.10 -32.30
CA GLN A 193 21.29 -36.40 -32.95
C GLN A 193 21.94 -36.28 -34.34
N SER A 194 21.56 -35.28 -35.14
CA SER A 194 22.21 -35.02 -36.44
C SER A 194 23.67 -34.60 -36.28
N CYS A 195 23.99 -33.79 -35.28
CA CYS A 195 25.37 -33.36 -34.98
C CYS A 195 26.25 -34.54 -34.56
N ILE A 196 25.78 -35.39 -33.65
CA ILE A 196 26.48 -36.61 -33.23
C ILE A 196 26.74 -37.51 -34.44
N SER A 197 25.73 -37.77 -35.27
CA SER A 197 25.89 -38.61 -36.48
C SER A 197 26.95 -38.03 -37.44
N SER A 198 26.97 -36.70 -37.60
CA SER A 198 27.98 -36.01 -38.41
C SER A 198 29.38 -36.15 -37.82
N LEU A 199 29.55 -35.92 -36.51
CA LEU A 199 30.83 -36.06 -35.82
C LEU A 199 31.34 -37.50 -35.83
N GLU A 200 30.45 -38.50 -35.68
CA GLU A 200 30.80 -39.90 -35.82
C GLU A 200 31.34 -40.23 -37.22
N SER A 201 30.69 -39.70 -38.27
CA SER A 201 31.18 -39.86 -39.64
C SER A 201 32.54 -39.18 -39.86
N GLU A 202 32.74 -37.98 -39.30
CA GLU A 202 34.02 -37.24 -39.37
C GLU A 202 35.13 -37.99 -38.62
N VAL A 203 34.84 -38.59 -37.47
CA VAL A 203 35.80 -39.41 -36.73
C VAL A 203 36.21 -40.64 -37.52
N GLU A 204 35.27 -41.33 -38.18
CA GLU A 204 35.62 -42.49 -39.00
C GLU A 204 36.39 -42.08 -40.27
N ASP A 205 36.04 -40.96 -40.90
CA ASP A 205 36.79 -40.38 -42.02
C ASP A 205 38.22 -40.02 -41.62
N LEU A 206 38.40 -39.35 -40.48
CA LEU A 206 39.72 -39.05 -39.91
C LEU A 206 40.49 -40.31 -39.58
N ARG A 207 39.82 -41.34 -39.05
CA ARG A 207 40.42 -42.63 -38.76
C ARG A 207 40.93 -43.32 -40.03
N ILE A 208 40.14 -43.30 -41.11
CA ILE A 208 40.54 -43.79 -42.43
C ILE A 208 41.72 -42.96 -42.97
N LYS A 209 41.66 -41.63 -42.86
CA LYS A 209 42.75 -40.73 -43.28
C LYS A 209 44.03 -40.99 -42.51
N CYS A 210 43.96 -41.24 -41.20
CA CYS A 210 45.10 -41.64 -40.39
C CYS A 210 45.66 -43.01 -40.78
N LYS A 211 44.81 -43.99 -41.11
CA LYS A 211 45.24 -45.28 -41.67
C LYS A 211 45.94 -45.09 -43.02
N LEU A 212 45.38 -44.26 -43.89
CA LEU A 212 45.92 -43.97 -45.22
C LEU A 212 47.24 -43.21 -45.14
N LEU A 213 47.38 -42.25 -44.22
CA LEU A 213 48.65 -41.56 -43.95
C LEU A 213 49.72 -42.52 -43.41
N ARG A 214 49.35 -43.46 -42.54
CA ARG A 214 50.26 -44.52 -42.07
C ARG A 214 50.71 -45.44 -43.21
N GLU A 215 49.78 -45.88 -44.07
CA GLU A 215 50.11 -46.67 -45.26
C GLU A 215 50.91 -45.89 -46.29
N LYS A 216 50.62 -44.60 -46.50
CA LYS A 216 51.40 -43.71 -47.36
C LYS A 216 52.83 -43.53 -46.82
N ALA A 217 53.01 -43.44 -45.51
CA ALA A 217 54.34 -43.42 -44.90
C ALA A 217 55.09 -44.74 -45.13
N ARG A 218 54.40 -45.88 -45.02
CA ARG A 218 54.95 -47.23 -45.32
C ARG A 218 55.29 -47.42 -46.82
N LEU A 219 54.44 -46.91 -47.71
CA LEU A 219 54.69 -46.92 -49.15
C LEU A 219 55.78 -45.91 -49.54
N ASN A 220 55.88 -44.77 -48.86
CA ASN A 220 56.99 -43.84 -49.05
C ASN A 220 58.31 -44.42 -48.55
N SER A 221 58.34 -45.18 -47.45
CA SER A 221 59.57 -45.89 -47.06
C SER A 221 59.94 -46.94 -48.11
N LEU A 222 58.98 -47.71 -48.61
CA LEU A 222 59.21 -48.66 -49.72
C LEU A 222 59.63 -47.95 -51.02
N ARG A 223 59.10 -46.76 -51.32
CA ARG A 223 59.47 -45.95 -52.49
C ARG A 223 60.82 -45.30 -52.33
N SER A 224 61.19 -44.87 -51.13
CA SER A 224 62.57 -44.44 -50.82
C SER A 224 63.55 -45.60 -50.96
N ASP A 225 63.13 -46.84 -50.70
CA ASP A 225 63.93 -48.04 -50.95
C ASP A 225 63.88 -48.50 -52.42
N SER A 226 62.85 -48.12 -53.19
CA SER A 226 62.62 -48.61 -54.57
C SER A 226 62.70 -47.56 -55.68
N SER A 227 62.96 -46.28 -55.39
CA SER A 227 63.16 -45.23 -56.41
C SER A 227 64.63 -44.85 -56.54
N SER A 228 65.46 -45.89 -56.64
CA SER A 228 66.36 -46.05 -57.77
C SER A 228 65.53 -46.62 -58.92
N MET A 229 65.52 -45.99 -60.10
CA MET A 229 64.86 -46.41 -61.35
C MET A 229 63.50 -45.77 -61.72
N SER A 230 63.65 -44.75 -62.58
CA SER A 230 62.97 -44.53 -63.88
C SER A 230 61.46 -44.26 -64.00
N SER A 231 61.20 -43.14 -64.70
CA SER A 231 60.14 -42.89 -65.72
C SER A 231 58.68 -42.93 -65.26
N GLY A 232 57.71 -42.20 -65.82
CA GLY A 232 57.63 -41.36 -67.01
C GLY A 232 56.13 -41.08 -67.25
N ALA A 233 55.85 -39.96 -67.92
CA ALA A 233 54.61 -39.51 -68.57
C ALA A 233 53.43 -40.52 -68.71
N ASN A 234 52.18 -40.08 -68.56
CA ASN A 234 51.42 -39.41 -69.64
C ASN A 234 49.92 -39.23 -69.32
N GLU A 235 49.32 -38.29 -70.03
CA GLU A 235 47.90 -37.91 -70.08
C GLU A 235 46.97 -39.01 -70.66
N SER A 236 45.68 -38.99 -70.29
CA SER A 236 44.55 -38.70 -71.21
C SER A 236 43.23 -39.43 -70.88
N SER A 237 42.14 -38.65 -70.90
CA SER A 237 40.78 -38.95 -71.40
C SER A 237 39.82 -39.88 -70.63
N ARG A 238 38.67 -39.32 -70.19
CA ARG A 238 37.34 -39.48 -70.84
C ARG A 238 36.19 -38.83 -70.03
N SER A 239 35.40 -38.02 -70.73
CA SER A 239 34.04 -37.52 -70.42
C SER A 239 32.98 -38.65 -70.67
N PRO A 240 31.62 -38.44 -70.72
CA PRO A 240 30.76 -37.28 -70.38
C PRO A 240 29.35 -37.62 -69.74
N SER A 241 28.67 -36.57 -69.24
CA SER A 241 27.25 -36.14 -69.48
C SER A 241 25.95 -36.87 -69.06
N VAL A 242 25.00 -36.04 -68.60
CA VAL A 242 23.52 -35.93 -68.91
C VAL A 242 22.47 -36.22 -67.80
N CYS A 243 21.78 -35.12 -67.43
CA CYS A 243 20.35 -34.84 -67.15
C CYS A 243 19.37 -35.88 -66.55
N ARG A 244 18.58 -35.45 -65.55
CA ARG A 244 17.20 -34.90 -65.71
C ARG A 244 16.54 -34.50 -64.37
N SER A 245 15.80 -33.39 -64.42
CA SER A 245 14.88 -32.77 -63.43
C SER A 245 13.51 -33.49 -63.37
N PRO A 246 12.38 -32.94 -62.83
CA PRO A 246 12.09 -31.76 -61.97
C PRO A 246 11.00 -32.00 -60.86
N SER A 247 10.57 -30.96 -60.11
CA SER A 247 9.16 -30.58 -59.71
C SER A 247 9.19 -29.54 -58.54
N ILE A 248 8.70 -28.29 -58.64
CA ILE A 248 7.31 -27.75 -58.50
C ILE A 248 6.65 -28.18 -57.16
N SER A 249 6.04 -27.37 -56.27
CA SER A 249 5.38 -26.05 -56.35
C SER A 249 5.55 -25.23 -55.05
N SER A 250 5.27 -23.93 -55.17
CA SER A 250 4.98 -22.98 -54.08
C SER A 250 3.48 -22.67 -54.14
N PHE A 251 2.79 -22.69 -53.00
CA PHE A 251 1.56 -21.94 -52.81
C PHE A 251 1.54 -21.30 -51.42
N ARG A 252 0.90 -20.14 -51.45
CA ARG A 252 0.74 -19.10 -50.45
C ARG A 252 -0.47 -19.36 -49.58
#